data_AF-A0A7V3UP23-F1
#
_entry.id   AF-A0A7V3UP23-F1
#
_cell.length_a   1.000
_cell.length_b   1.000
_cell.length_c   1.000
_cell.angle_alpha   90.00
_cell.angle_beta   90.00
_cell.angle_gamma   90.00
#
_symmetry.space_group_name_H-M   'P 1'
#
loop_
_entity.id
_entity.type
_entity.pdbx_description
1 polymer ?
#
loop_
_entity_poly.entity_id
_entity_poly.type
_entity_poly.pdbx_seq_one_letter_code
_entity_poly.pdbx_strand_id
1 'polypeptide(L)'
;MPELQIIGITDIPEIQPGDDLPEILLRALSQQGRALEDRDILVIKQKIVSKAEGRLVRLKEVIPSEFAIHLARQMGKDPRHVEVILRETKRVVKMDRGLLIVETWHGFVCANAGVDESNVAGQEVLSLLPLDPDESAYGIREKLLRQTGVSVAVIISDTFGRPWREGLVDIALGVSGLKPIKDYRGQPDAYGRLLKATEIAIADELASAAELVMGKTEGIPVALIRGYPYTLEKGKGTELIRPAEKDLFR
;
A
#
# COMPACT_ATOMS: atom_id res chain seq x y z
N MET A 1 10.67 11.72 21.29
CA MET A 1 10.04 12.40 20.14
C MET A 1 9.02 13.37 20.72
N PRO A 2 9.26 14.69 20.66
CA PRO A 2 8.36 15.67 21.28
C PRO A 2 7.05 15.85 20.49
N GLU A 3 7.06 15.62 19.17
CA GLU A 3 5.90 15.80 18.29
C GLU A 3 6.01 14.91 17.03
N LEU A 4 4.87 14.51 16.47
CA LEU A 4 4.72 13.87 15.16
C LEU A 4 3.56 14.55 14.42
N GLN A 5 3.78 14.98 13.18
CA GLN A 5 2.76 15.62 12.34
C GLN A 5 2.38 14.71 11.18
N ILE A 6 1.09 14.61 10.91
CA ILE A 6 0.52 13.85 9.78
C ILE A 6 -0.40 14.81 9.02
N ILE A 7 -0.09 15.06 7.76
CA ILE A 7 -0.71 16.11 6.95
C ILE A 7 -1.22 15.47 5.66
N GLY A 8 -2.53 15.52 5.42
CA GLY A 8 -3.10 15.10 4.15
C GLY A 8 -2.74 16.09 3.04
N ILE A 9 -2.31 15.60 1.88
CA ILE A 9 -1.99 16.44 0.72
C ILE A 9 -3.22 16.51 -0.18
N THR A 10 -3.94 17.63 -0.10
CA THR A 10 -5.14 17.90 -0.90
C THR A 10 -4.82 18.32 -2.33
N ASP A 11 -5.86 18.48 -3.15
CA ASP A 11 -5.81 19.06 -4.50
C ASP A 11 -4.94 18.29 -5.50
N ILE A 12 -4.70 17.00 -5.23
CA ILE A 12 -4.14 16.06 -6.20
C ILE A 12 -5.24 15.74 -7.23
N PRO A 13 -4.99 15.96 -8.55
CA PRO A 13 -5.97 15.67 -9.59
C PRO A 13 -6.25 14.16 -9.71
N GLU A 14 -7.32 13.83 -10.43
CA GLU A 14 -7.61 12.44 -10.79
C GLU A 14 -6.51 11.89 -11.71
N ILE A 15 -5.77 10.91 -11.20
CA ILE A 15 -4.59 10.36 -11.86
C ILE A 15 -4.96 9.51 -13.07
N GLN A 16 -4.25 9.72 -14.18
CA GLN A 16 -4.37 8.98 -15.43
C GLN A 16 -3.13 8.10 -15.67
N PRO A 17 -3.28 7.06 -16.51
CA PRO A 17 -2.13 6.28 -16.97
C PRO A 17 -1.04 7.15 -17.61
N GLY A 18 0.19 6.99 -17.14
CA GLY A 18 1.37 7.75 -17.58
C GLY A 18 1.65 9.03 -16.79
N ASP A 19 0.80 9.40 -15.84
CA ASP A 19 1.01 10.61 -15.03
C ASP A 19 2.27 10.52 -14.15
N ASP A 20 2.93 11.68 -14.00
CA ASP A 20 4.14 11.84 -13.21
C ASP A 20 3.83 12.17 -11.76
N LEU A 21 3.65 11.14 -10.92
CA LEU A 21 3.25 11.32 -9.51
C LEU A 21 4.19 12.25 -8.71
N PRO A 22 5.53 12.14 -8.79
CA PRO A 22 6.43 13.10 -8.15
C PRO A 22 6.18 14.56 -8.53
N GLU A 23 6.00 14.86 -9.82
CA GLU A 23 5.75 16.23 -10.29
C GLU A 23 4.40 16.74 -9.77
N ILE A 24 3.36 15.91 -9.86
CA ILE A 24 2.01 16.23 -9.35
C ILE A 24 2.05 16.51 -7.85
N LEU A 25 2.76 15.69 -7.08
CA LEU A 25 2.89 15.84 -5.64
C LEU A 25 3.61 17.14 -5.26
N LEU A 26 4.73 17.45 -5.92
CA LEU A 26 5.47 18.70 -5.67
C LEU A 26 4.61 19.93 -6.00
N ARG A 27 3.82 19.87 -7.07
CA ARG A 27 2.87 20.93 -7.40
C ARG A 27 1.79 21.09 -6.33
N ALA A 28 1.18 19.99 -5.87
CA ALA A 28 0.15 20.02 -4.83
C ALA A 28 0.69 20.60 -3.51
N LEU A 29 1.91 20.19 -3.11
CA LEU A 29 2.61 20.74 -1.95
C LEU A 29 2.85 22.26 -2.10
N SER A 30 3.38 22.68 -3.24
CA SER A 30 3.68 24.09 -3.50
C SER A 30 2.42 24.97 -3.48
N GLN A 31 1.31 24.49 -4.04
CA GLN A 31 0.02 25.19 -4.02
C GLN A 31 -0.54 25.39 -2.60
N GLN A 32 -0.22 24.46 -1.69
CA GLN A 32 -0.57 24.55 -0.27
C GLN A 32 0.45 25.35 0.55
N GLY A 33 1.45 25.97 -0.10
CA GLY A 33 2.52 26.70 0.58
C GLY A 33 3.46 25.79 1.39
N ARG A 34 3.57 24.51 1.01
CA ARG A 34 4.38 23.49 1.68
C ARG A 34 5.56 23.10 0.80
N ALA A 35 6.63 22.68 1.46
CA ALA A 35 7.80 22.06 0.84
C ALA A 35 8.18 20.80 1.60
N LEU A 36 8.83 19.86 0.91
CA LEU A 36 9.44 18.70 1.54
C LEU A 36 10.64 19.13 2.39
N GLU A 37 10.83 18.44 3.51
CA GLU A 37 11.98 18.58 4.40
C GLU A 37 12.71 17.24 4.53
N ASP A 38 13.99 17.29 4.88
CA ASP A 38 14.77 16.07 5.06
C ASP A 38 14.15 15.19 6.14
N ARG A 39 14.00 13.90 5.80
CA ARG A 39 13.33 12.87 6.62
C ARG A 39 11.81 13.03 6.73
N ASP A 40 11.20 13.77 5.81
CA ASP A 40 9.78 13.59 5.55
C ASP A 40 9.48 12.18 5.03
N ILE A 41 8.32 11.65 5.39
CA ILE A 41 7.82 10.36 4.90
C ILE A 41 6.52 10.61 4.14
N LEU A 42 6.48 10.19 2.88
CA LEU A 42 5.28 10.25 2.07
C LEU A 42 4.59 8.89 2.07
N VAL A 43 3.35 8.83 2.53
CA VAL A 43 2.50 7.66 2.42
C VAL A 43 1.54 7.88 1.27
N ILE A 44 1.56 7.00 0.27
CA ILE A 44 0.88 7.14 -1.01
C ILE A 44 -0.06 5.94 -1.19
N LYS A 45 -1.36 6.18 -1.38
CA LYS A 45 -2.31 5.10 -1.67
C LYS A 45 -1.92 4.40 -2.96
N GLN A 46 -1.85 3.08 -2.94
CA GLN A 46 -1.47 2.27 -4.12
C GLN A 46 -2.32 2.59 -5.33
N LYS A 47 -3.60 2.95 -5.15
CA LYS A 47 -4.53 3.21 -6.25
C LYS A 47 -4.05 4.30 -7.21
N ILE A 48 -3.44 5.37 -6.72
CA ILE A 48 -2.89 6.40 -7.62
C ILE A 48 -1.61 5.95 -8.33
N VAL A 49 -0.82 5.08 -7.68
CA VAL A 49 0.34 4.42 -8.29
C VAL A 49 -0.11 3.48 -9.40
N SER A 50 -1.07 2.61 -9.10
CA SER A 50 -1.69 1.68 -10.06
C SER A 50 -2.30 2.40 -11.25
N LYS A 51 -2.99 3.53 -11.04
CA LYS A 51 -3.49 4.36 -12.15
C LYS A 51 -2.35 4.90 -13.01
N ALA A 52 -1.34 5.53 -12.42
CA ALA A 52 -0.19 6.08 -13.14
C ALA A 52 0.56 4.99 -13.93
N GLU A 53 0.67 3.79 -13.38
CA GLU A 53 1.31 2.63 -14.02
C GLU A 53 0.41 1.88 -15.03
N GLY A 54 -0.84 2.32 -15.22
CA GLY A 54 -1.77 1.67 -16.14
C GLY A 54 -2.22 0.28 -15.68
N ARG A 55 -2.19 -0.01 -14.37
CA ARG A 55 -2.71 -1.23 -13.73
C ARG A 55 -4.24 -1.22 -13.63
N LEU A 56 -4.88 -0.96 -14.76
CA LEU A 56 -6.33 -0.87 -14.91
C LEU A 56 -6.82 -1.93 -15.90
N VAL A 57 -7.88 -2.64 -15.55
CA VAL A 57 -8.50 -3.67 -16.40
C VAL A 57 -9.93 -3.29 -16.69
N ARG A 58 -10.29 -3.21 -17.98
CA ARG A 58 -11.68 -3.01 -18.41
C ARG A 58 -12.38 -4.37 -18.45
N LEU A 59 -13.44 -4.57 -17.66
CA LEU A 59 -14.13 -5.87 -17.59
C LEU A 59 -14.66 -6.33 -18.94
N LYS A 60 -15.08 -5.41 -19.82
CA LYS A 60 -15.52 -5.74 -21.19
C LYS A 60 -14.48 -6.51 -22.02
N GLU A 61 -13.20 -6.46 -21.64
CA GLU A 61 -12.08 -7.14 -22.31
C GLU A 61 -11.72 -8.47 -21.65
N VAL A 62 -12.40 -8.82 -20.55
CA VAL A 62 -12.14 -10.02 -19.77
C VAL A 62 -13.11 -11.12 -20.20
N ILE A 63 -12.54 -12.21 -20.70
CA ILE A 63 -13.27 -13.47 -20.93
C ILE A 63 -13.08 -14.33 -19.67
N PRO A 64 -14.15 -14.60 -18.89
CA PRO A 64 -14.04 -15.40 -17.68
C PRO A 64 -13.90 -16.90 -18.00
N SER A 65 -13.08 -17.60 -17.23
CA SER A 65 -12.98 -19.06 -17.26
C SER A 65 -14.23 -19.73 -16.68
N GLU A 66 -14.47 -21.00 -17.02
CA GLU A 66 -15.54 -21.81 -16.41
C GLU A 66 -15.45 -21.84 -14.88
N PHE A 67 -14.22 -21.89 -14.35
CA PHE A 67 -13.98 -21.85 -12.92
C PHE A 67 -14.39 -20.49 -12.31
N ALA A 68 -14.03 -19.38 -12.95
CA ALA A 68 -14.45 -18.05 -12.52
C ALA A 68 -15.98 -17.89 -12.57
N ILE A 69 -16.64 -18.41 -13.61
CA ILE A 69 -18.10 -18.40 -13.73
C ILE A 69 -18.77 -19.17 -12.59
N HIS A 70 -18.27 -20.37 -12.27
CA HIS A 70 -18.80 -21.16 -11.17
C HIS A 70 -18.64 -20.43 -9.83
N LEU A 71 -17.44 -19.92 -9.56
CA LEU A 71 -17.13 -19.24 -8.32
C LEU A 71 -17.93 -17.93 -8.15
N ALA A 72 -18.09 -17.18 -9.22
CA ALA A 72 -18.85 -15.93 -9.22
C ALA A 72 -20.31 -16.11 -8.79
N ARG A 73 -20.95 -17.24 -9.15
CA ARG A 73 -22.30 -17.58 -8.67
C ARG A 73 -22.36 -17.76 -7.16
N GLN A 74 -21.32 -18.36 -6.57
CA GLN A 74 -21.23 -18.53 -5.11
C GLN A 74 -20.93 -17.21 -4.40
N MET A 75 -20.16 -16.33 -5.05
CA MET A 75 -19.77 -15.03 -4.50
C MET A 75 -20.81 -13.92 -4.71
N GLY A 76 -21.78 -14.11 -5.61
CA GLY A 76 -22.70 -13.05 -6.03
C GLY A 76 -21.97 -11.90 -6.74
N LYS A 77 -20.88 -12.19 -7.46
CA LYS A 77 -20.03 -11.20 -8.16
C LYS A 77 -20.10 -11.38 -9.67
N ASP A 78 -19.61 -10.39 -10.41
CA ASP A 78 -19.39 -10.52 -11.86
C ASP A 78 -18.29 -11.57 -12.15
N PRO A 79 -18.51 -12.57 -13.02
CA PRO A 79 -17.51 -13.57 -13.36
C PRO A 79 -16.23 -12.98 -13.97
N ARG A 80 -16.31 -11.84 -14.65
CA ARG A 80 -15.17 -11.10 -15.20
C ARG A 80 -14.31 -10.52 -14.08
N HIS A 81 -14.95 -10.01 -13.01
CA HIS A 81 -14.24 -9.54 -11.82
C HIS A 81 -13.54 -10.73 -11.13
N VAL A 82 -14.25 -11.83 -10.91
CA VAL A 82 -13.66 -13.04 -10.29
C VAL A 82 -12.48 -13.57 -11.12
N GLU A 83 -12.58 -13.57 -12.44
CA GLU A 83 -11.48 -13.95 -13.33
C GLU A 83 -10.24 -13.07 -13.11
N VAL A 84 -10.40 -11.75 -12.98
CA VAL A 84 -9.28 -10.84 -12.70
C VAL A 84 -8.66 -11.11 -11.33
N ILE A 85 -9.47 -11.35 -10.30
CA ILE A 85 -8.98 -11.76 -8.96
C ILE A 85 -8.12 -13.03 -9.08
N LEU A 86 -8.60 -14.03 -9.83
CA LEU A 86 -7.89 -15.30 -10.00
C LEU A 86 -6.57 -15.13 -10.75
N ARG A 87 -6.48 -14.23 -11.74
CA ARG A 87 -5.23 -13.91 -12.45
C ARG A 87 -4.16 -13.29 -11.55
N GLU A 88 -4.58 -12.46 -10.59
CA GLU A 88 -3.70 -11.83 -9.60
C GLU A 88 -3.46 -12.72 -8.36
N THR A 89 -4.03 -13.93 -8.35
CA THR A 89 -3.94 -14.90 -7.26
C THR A 89 -2.89 -15.97 -7.55
N LYS A 90 -1.91 -16.10 -6.65
CA LYS A 90 -0.95 -17.22 -6.66
C LYS A 90 -1.54 -18.48 -6.04
N ARG A 91 -2.28 -18.33 -4.93
CA ARG A 91 -3.09 -19.42 -4.35
C ARG A 91 -4.27 -18.88 -3.55
N VAL A 92 -5.34 -19.67 -3.48
CA VAL A 92 -6.45 -19.42 -2.57
C VAL A 92 -6.06 -19.89 -1.17
N VAL A 93 -6.16 -19.01 -0.18
CA VAL A 93 -5.91 -19.32 1.24
C VAL A 93 -7.19 -19.77 1.90
N LYS A 94 -8.28 -19.02 1.69
CA LYS A 94 -9.61 -19.37 2.20
C LYS A 94 -10.68 -18.86 1.25
N MET A 95 -11.70 -19.68 1.09
CA MET A 95 -12.92 -19.34 0.36
C MET A 95 -14.10 -19.71 1.23
N ASP A 96 -14.87 -18.72 1.66
CA ASP A 96 -16.07 -18.95 2.46
C ASP A 96 -17.06 -17.80 2.26
N ARG A 97 -18.36 -18.13 2.20
CA ARG A 97 -19.48 -17.16 2.12
C ARG A 97 -19.29 -16.03 1.11
N GLY A 98 -18.72 -16.34 -0.05
CA GLY A 98 -18.49 -15.37 -1.12
C GLY A 98 -17.29 -14.45 -0.93
N LEU A 99 -16.50 -14.64 0.12
CA LEU A 99 -15.22 -13.96 0.34
C LEU A 99 -14.06 -14.87 -0.10
N LEU A 100 -13.13 -14.30 -0.85
CA LEU A 100 -11.91 -14.97 -1.27
C LEU A 100 -10.71 -14.29 -0.60
N ILE A 101 -10.03 -15.03 0.27
CA ILE A 101 -8.72 -14.65 0.83
C ILE A 101 -7.65 -15.42 0.05
N VAL A 102 -6.69 -14.70 -0.48
CA VAL A 102 -5.68 -15.24 -1.40
C VAL A 102 -4.29 -14.75 -1.05
N GLU A 103 -3.28 -15.50 -1.49
CA GLU A 103 -1.91 -15.02 -1.62
C GLU A 103 -1.75 -14.44 -3.03
N THR A 104 -1.37 -13.17 -3.15
CA THR A 104 -1.04 -12.53 -4.43
C THR A 104 0.33 -12.98 -4.95
N TRP A 105 0.68 -12.63 -6.18
CA TRP A 105 2.03 -12.88 -6.72
C TRP A 105 3.14 -12.17 -5.94
N HIS A 106 2.84 -11.03 -5.31
CA HIS A 106 3.75 -10.33 -4.38
C HIS A 106 3.98 -11.09 -3.08
N GLY A 107 3.03 -11.96 -2.68
CA GLY A 107 3.02 -12.65 -1.40
C GLY A 107 2.06 -12.05 -0.36
N PHE A 108 1.38 -10.95 -0.66
CA PHE A 108 0.35 -10.40 0.25
C PHE A 108 -0.80 -11.37 0.43
N VAL A 109 -1.25 -11.56 1.68
CA VAL A 109 -2.46 -12.32 2.00
C VAL A 109 -3.61 -11.36 2.25
N CYS A 110 -4.53 -11.25 1.30
CA CYS A 110 -5.60 -10.25 1.34
C CYS A 110 -6.88 -10.73 0.65
N ALA A 111 -7.95 -9.96 0.83
CA ALA A 111 -9.21 -10.21 0.15
C ALA A 111 -9.10 -9.85 -1.34
N ASN A 112 -9.64 -10.70 -2.20
CA ASN A 112 -9.79 -10.45 -3.65
C ASN A 112 -8.48 -10.01 -4.36
N ALA A 113 -7.31 -10.46 -3.88
CA ALA A 113 -6.00 -10.11 -4.44
C ALA A 113 -5.67 -8.60 -4.45
N GLY A 114 -6.36 -7.78 -3.66
CA GLY A 114 -6.23 -6.31 -3.73
C GLY A 114 -6.85 -5.69 -4.99
N VAL A 115 -7.62 -6.47 -5.75
CA VAL A 115 -8.41 -5.98 -6.88
C VAL A 115 -9.59 -5.16 -6.35
N ASP A 116 -9.71 -3.94 -6.85
CA ASP A 116 -10.69 -2.96 -6.35
C ASP A 116 -11.45 -2.31 -7.53
N GLU A 117 -12.75 -2.07 -7.34
CA GLU A 117 -13.64 -1.40 -8.30
C GLU A 117 -13.99 0.03 -7.84
N SER A 118 -13.70 0.39 -6.59
CA SER A 118 -14.00 1.71 -6.03
C SER A 118 -13.01 2.78 -6.51
N ASN A 119 -13.43 4.04 -6.55
CA ASN A 119 -12.58 5.21 -6.85
C ASN A 119 -11.78 5.08 -8.17
N VAL A 120 -12.33 4.39 -9.17
CA VAL A 120 -11.82 4.34 -10.54
C VAL A 120 -12.84 5.01 -11.45
N ALA A 121 -12.40 5.91 -12.33
CA ALA A 121 -13.28 6.54 -13.30
C ALA A 121 -13.71 5.56 -14.39
N GLY A 122 -15.02 5.48 -14.65
CA GLY A 122 -15.62 4.63 -15.68
C GLY A 122 -16.37 3.43 -15.10
N GLN A 123 -17.51 3.10 -15.72
CA GLN A 123 -18.21 1.85 -15.42
C GLN A 123 -17.34 0.67 -15.86
N GLU A 124 -17.31 -0.40 -15.06
CA GLU A 124 -16.64 -1.65 -15.39
C GLU A 124 -15.10 -1.60 -15.52
N VAL A 125 -14.42 -0.77 -14.73
CA VAL A 125 -12.94 -0.77 -14.64
C VAL A 125 -12.49 -1.23 -13.26
N LEU A 126 -11.53 -2.15 -13.22
CA LEU A 126 -10.88 -2.61 -12.00
C LEU A 126 -9.47 -2.03 -11.90
N SER A 127 -9.07 -1.62 -10.70
CA SER A 127 -7.67 -1.35 -10.36
C SER A 127 -7.04 -2.62 -9.80
N LEU A 128 -5.83 -2.91 -10.26
CA LEU A 128 -4.98 -3.94 -9.68
C LEU A 128 -3.97 -3.29 -8.73
N LEU A 129 -3.20 -4.08 -8.00
CA LEU A 129 -2.02 -3.58 -7.28
C LEU A 129 -0.90 -3.21 -8.27
N PRO A 130 0.03 -2.30 -7.89
CA PRO A 130 1.27 -2.07 -8.64
C PRO A 130 2.02 -3.40 -8.79
N LEU A 131 2.72 -3.61 -9.91
CA LEU A 131 3.45 -4.86 -10.16
C LEU A 131 4.65 -5.05 -9.22
N ASP A 132 5.29 -3.95 -8.84
CA ASP A 132 6.35 -3.93 -7.85
C ASP A 132 6.24 -2.63 -7.04
N PRO A 133 5.47 -2.64 -5.92
CA PRO A 133 5.32 -1.48 -5.07
C PRO A 133 6.65 -0.96 -4.48
N ASP A 134 7.65 -1.82 -4.30
CA ASP A 134 8.96 -1.40 -3.79
C ASP A 134 9.73 -0.58 -4.83
N GLU A 135 9.76 -1.04 -6.08
CA GLU A 135 10.32 -0.27 -7.21
C GLU A 135 9.55 1.03 -7.44
N SER A 136 8.23 0.99 -7.32
CA SER A 136 7.37 2.17 -7.45
C SER A 136 7.74 3.24 -6.40
N ALA A 137 7.86 2.82 -5.13
CA ALA A 137 8.26 3.70 -4.02
C ALA A 137 9.68 4.25 -4.23
N TYR A 138 10.60 3.42 -4.71
CA TYR A 138 11.96 3.83 -5.04
C TYR A 138 12.01 4.87 -6.17
N GLY A 139 11.30 4.62 -7.27
CA GLY A 139 11.24 5.53 -8.42
C GLY A 139 10.69 6.91 -8.04
N ILE A 140 9.63 6.94 -7.24
CA ILE A 140 9.06 8.19 -6.70
C ILE A 140 10.10 8.92 -5.85
N ARG A 141 10.69 8.23 -4.87
CA ARG A 141 11.70 8.80 -3.95
C ARG A 141 12.89 9.39 -4.70
N GLU A 142 13.46 8.65 -5.64
CA GLU A 142 14.63 9.10 -6.40
C GLU A 142 14.33 10.31 -7.26
N LYS A 143 13.13 10.39 -7.84
CA LYS A 143 12.73 11.55 -8.63
C LYS A 143 12.52 12.79 -7.76
N LEU A 144 11.88 12.64 -6.60
CA LEU A 144 11.75 13.72 -5.61
C LEU A 144 13.12 14.23 -5.15
N LEU A 145 14.06 13.32 -4.84
CA LEU A 145 15.43 13.68 -4.49
C LEU A 145 16.11 14.48 -5.60
N ARG A 146 16.02 14.04 -6.86
CA ARG A 146 16.61 14.76 -8.00
C ARG A 146 16.01 16.15 -8.22
N GLN A 147 14.70 16.29 -8.01
CA GLN A 147 13.98 17.55 -8.27
C GLN A 147 14.12 18.57 -7.14
N THR A 148 14.23 18.11 -5.89
CA THR A 148 14.21 18.97 -4.70
C THR A 148 15.53 19.03 -3.93
N GLY A 149 16.41 18.05 -4.13
CA GLY A 149 17.59 17.83 -3.30
C GLY A 149 17.29 17.27 -1.90
N VAL A 150 16.02 17.04 -1.56
CA VAL A 150 15.56 16.61 -0.23
C VAL A 150 15.50 15.08 -0.14
N SER A 151 16.03 14.53 0.94
CA SER A 151 16.02 13.08 1.18
C SER A 151 14.81 12.66 2.02
N VAL A 152 13.83 12.05 1.36
CA VAL A 152 12.59 11.54 1.99
C VAL A 152 12.54 10.01 2.00
N ALA A 153 11.56 9.45 2.70
CA ALA A 153 11.10 8.08 2.52
C ALA A 153 9.72 8.06 1.87
N VAL A 154 9.42 6.96 1.18
CA VAL A 154 8.14 6.73 0.50
C VAL A 154 7.59 5.38 0.92
N ILE A 155 6.31 5.35 1.29
CA ILE A 155 5.54 4.15 1.60
C ILE A 155 4.34 4.12 0.66
N ILE A 156 4.15 3.02 -0.04
CA ILE A 156 2.91 2.75 -0.79
C ILE A 156 2.00 1.95 0.11
N SER A 157 0.79 2.44 0.40
CA SER A 157 -0.17 1.79 1.29
C SER A 157 -1.39 1.23 0.57
N ASP A 158 -2.02 0.24 1.19
CA ASP A 158 -3.37 -0.18 0.83
C ASP A 158 -4.16 -0.64 2.07
N THR A 159 -5.48 -0.63 1.94
CA THR A 159 -6.40 -0.89 3.05
C THR A 159 -6.76 -2.38 3.12
N PHE A 160 -6.23 -3.10 4.11
CA PHE A 160 -6.48 -4.54 4.27
C PHE A 160 -7.25 -4.86 5.56
N GLY A 161 -7.96 -6.00 5.52
CA GLY A 161 -8.47 -6.66 6.72
C GLY A 161 -7.38 -7.50 7.38
N ARG A 162 -7.64 -7.99 8.60
CA ARG A 162 -6.68 -8.81 9.35
C ARG A 162 -7.39 -9.83 10.24
N PRO A 163 -6.79 -11.00 10.48
CA PRO A 163 -7.40 -12.03 11.33
C PRO A 163 -7.79 -11.52 12.72
N TRP A 164 -8.91 -12.04 13.23
CA TRP A 164 -9.41 -11.86 14.59
C TRP A 164 -9.82 -10.44 15.01
N ARG A 165 -9.79 -9.46 14.10
CA ARG A 165 -10.21 -8.09 14.38
C ARG A 165 -11.16 -7.57 13.31
N GLU A 166 -12.22 -6.92 13.75
CA GLU A 166 -13.12 -6.17 12.88
C GLU A 166 -12.48 -4.84 12.45
N GLY A 167 -12.90 -4.35 11.28
CA GLY A 167 -12.38 -3.13 10.68
C GLY A 167 -11.10 -3.32 9.88
N LEU A 168 -10.88 -2.43 8.91
CA LEU A 168 -9.71 -2.41 8.04
C LEU A 168 -8.66 -1.45 8.56
N VAL A 169 -7.41 -1.66 8.17
CA VAL A 169 -6.30 -0.74 8.42
C VAL A 169 -5.44 -0.62 7.16
N ASP A 170 -4.77 0.51 7.00
CA ASP A 170 -3.78 0.66 5.96
C ASP A 170 -2.47 -0.02 6.36
N ILE A 171 -1.92 -0.82 5.45
CA ILE A 171 -0.63 -1.49 5.58
C ILE A 171 0.31 -1.03 4.48
N ALA A 172 1.62 -1.21 4.67
CA ALA A 172 2.62 -0.94 3.65
C ALA A 172 2.73 -2.08 2.65
N LEU A 173 2.59 -1.77 1.36
CA LEU A 173 2.87 -2.69 0.25
C LEU A 173 4.30 -2.51 -0.27
N GLY A 174 4.75 -1.26 -0.40
CA GLY A 174 6.06 -0.90 -0.91
C GLY A 174 6.73 0.15 -0.04
N VAL A 175 8.05 0.07 0.12
CA VAL A 175 8.82 0.97 1.00
C VAL A 175 10.14 1.34 0.33
N SER A 176 10.51 2.63 0.44
CA SER A 176 11.83 3.11 0.05
C SER A 176 12.34 4.20 0.99
N GLY A 177 13.63 4.15 1.33
CA GLY A 177 14.30 5.16 2.15
C GLY A 177 14.25 4.94 3.66
N LEU A 178 13.59 3.88 4.15
CA LEU A 178 13.62 3.46 5.56
C LEU A 178 13.53 1.94 5.70
N LYS A 179 13.92 1.41 6.86
CA LYS A 179 13.66 0.01 7.22
C LYS A 179 12.20 -0.16 7.65
N PRO A 180 11.44 -1.11 7.05
CA PRO A 180 10.03 -1.28 7.39
C PRO A 180 9.81 -1.91 8.78
N ILE A 181 10.82 -2.61 9.28
CA ILE A 181 10.83 -3.24 10.61
C ILE A 181 11.90 -2.57 11.46
N LYS A 182 11.51 -2.15 12.67
CA LYS A 182 12.43 -1.74 13.71
C LYS A 182 12.71 -2.91 14.64
N ASP A 183 13.92 -3.43 14.57
CA ASP A 183 14.37 -4.56 15.37
C ASP A 183 14.88 -4.08 16.74
N TYR A 184 14.20 -4.49 17.81
CA TYR A 184 14.60 -4.22 19.19
C TYR A 184 15.30 -5.42 19.83
N ARG A 185 15.48 -6.54 19.14
CA ARG A 185 16.13 -7.73 19.71
C ARG A 185 17.56 -7.39 20.11
N GLY A 186 17.95 -7.88 21.28
CA GLY A 186 19.26 -7.58 21.88
C GLY A 186 19.38 -6.17 22.46
N GLN A 187 18.37 -5.32 22.37
CA GLN A 187 18.34 -4.03 23.06
C GLN A 187 17.79 -4.19 24.48
N PRO A 188 18.30 -3.44 25.47
CA PRO A 188 17.77 -3.45 26.84
C PRO A 188 16.42 -2.73 26.92
N ASP A 189 15.51 -3.26 27.73
CA ASP A 189 14.30 -2.57 28.17
C ASP A 189 14.60 -1.51 29.25
N ALA A 190 13.56 -0.84 29.76
CA ALA A 190 13.68 0.17 30.82
C ALA A 190 14.29 -0.35 32.14
N TYR A 191 14.42 -1.67 32.30
CA TYR A 191 14.99 -2.34 33.46
C TYR A 191 16.30 -3.09 33.13
N GLY A 192 16.87 -2.86 31.93
CA GLY A 192 18.14 -3.47 31.50
C GLY A 192 18.02 -4.91 30.97
N ARG A 193 16.82 -5.47 30.81
CA ARG A 193 16.62 -6.82 30.29
C ARG A 193 16.62 -6.80 28.76
N LEU A 194 17.35 -7.71 28.14
CA LEU A 194 17.40 -7.78 26.67
C LEU A 194 16.08 -8.28 26.09
N LEU A 195 15.55 -7.54 25.13
CA LEU A 195 14.39 -7.93 24.34
C LEU A 195 14.77 -9.08 23.40
N LYS A 196 13.92 -10.10 23.27
CA LYS A 196 14.23 -11.33 22.52
C LYS A 196 13.49 -11.47 21.19
N ALA A 197 12.29 -10.91 21.08
CA ALA A 197 11.40 -11.12 19.95
C ALA A 197 10.74 -9.83 19.44
N THR A 198 11.12 -8.68 20.00
CA THR A 198 10.43 -7.42 19.71
C THR A 198 10.91 -6.86 18.39
N GLU A 199 10.06 -6.96 17.39
CA GLU A 199 10.19 -6.31 16.08
C GLU A 199 8.91 -5.53 15.86
N ILE A 200 9.02 -4.26 15.47
CA ILE A 200 7.88 -3.37 15.23
C ILE A 200 7.79 -3.09 13.74
N ALA A 201 6.65 -3.37 13.11
CA ALA A 201 6.37 -3.07 11.72
C ALA A 201 6.08 -1.57 11.55
N ILE A 202 7.13 -0.75 11.63
CA ILE A 202 6.98 0.71 11.65
C ILE A 202 6.36 1.25 10.37
N ALA A 203 6.59 0.61 9.21
CA ALA A 203 5.97 1.03 7.97
C ALA A 203 4.45 0.82 7.98
N ASP A 204 3.95 -0.27 8.60
CA ASP A 204 2.51 -0.48 8.79
C ASP A 204 1.92 0.51 9.79
N GLU A 205 2.63 0.83 10.89
CA GLU A 205 2.18 1.85 11.85
C GLU A 205 2.03 3.22 11.18
N LEU A 206 3.01 3.61 10.35
CA LEU A 206 2.99 4.87 9.60
C LEU A 206 1.89 4.87 8.52
N ALA A 207 1.71 3.77 7.80
CA ALA A 207 0.64 3.62 6.81
C ALA A 207 -0.75 3.72 7.47
N SER A 208 -0.96 3.01 8.57
CA SER A 208 -2.20 3.08 9.36
C SER A 208 -2.47 4.48 9.92
N ALA A 209 -1.43 5.18 10.37
CA ALA A 209 -1.59 6.54 10.89
C ALA A 209 -1.90 7.56 9.79
N ALA A 210 -1.33 7.40 8.59
CA ALA A 210 -1.62 8.23 7.43
C ALA A 210 -3.10 8.15 7.01
N GLU A 211 -3.75 6.99 7.11
CA GLU A 211 -5.16 6.85 6.74
C GLU A 211 -6.08 7.80 7.53
N LEU A 212 -5.70 8.21 8.75
CA LEU A 212 -6.48 9.13 9.57
C LEU A 212 -6.67 10.51 8.93
N VAL A 213 -5.74 10.96 8.08
CA VAL A 213 -5.86 12.23 7.34
C VAL A 213 -6.21 12.03 5.87
N MET A 214 -5.95 10.84 5.32
CA MET A 214 -6.28 10.53 3.94
C MET A 214 -7.78 10.26 3.77
N GLY A 215 -8.38 9.52 4.71
CA GLY A 215 -9.77 9.12 4.69
C GLY A 215 -10.15 8.27 3.47
N LYS A 216 -11.23 7.49 3.58
CA LYS A 216 -11.66 6.64 2.46
C LYS A 216 -12.39 7.41 1.36
N THR A 217 -13.02 8.52 1.72
CA THR A 217 -13.92 9.32 0.87
C THR A 217 -13.45 10.75 0.60
N GLU A 218 -12.39 11.20 1.27
CA GLU A 218 -11.96 12.61 1.24
C GLU A 218 -11.17 12.98 -0.02
N GLY A 219 -10.86 12.00 -0.88
CA GLY A 219 -10.10 12.25 -2.10
C GLY A 219 -8.65 12.67 -1.85
N ILE A 220 -8.07 12.30 -0.71
CA ILE A 220 -6.68 12.60 -0.34
C ILE A 220 -5.84 11.33 -0.49
N PRO A 221 -5.09 11.17 -1.60
CA PRO A 221 -4.35 9.93 -1.89
C PRO A 221 -2.91 9.94 -1.37
N VAL A 222 -2.45 11.04 -0.75
CA VAL A 222 -1.12 11.14 -0.16
C VAL A 222 -1.19 11.81 1.22
N ALA A 223 -0.45 11.27 2.18
CA ALA A 223 -0.13 11.93 3.43
C ALA A 223 1.37 12.18 3.57
N LEU A 224 1.72 13.32 4.15
CA LEU A 224 3.06 13.65 4.60
C LEU A 224 3.16 13.44 6.11
N ILE A 225 4.14 12.65 6.55
CA ILE A 225 4.48 12.45 7.96
C ILE A 225 5.82 13.12 8.23
N ARG A 226 5.85 13.98 9.25
CA ARG A 226 7.04 14.74 9.67
C ARG A 226 7.35 14.55 11.14
N GLY A 227 8.64 14.44 11.46
CA GLY A 227 9.15 14.33 12.83
C GLY A 227 9.40 12.91 13.33
N TYR A 228 9.05 11.87 12.55
CA TYR A 228 9.39 10.49 12.91
C TYR A 228 10.90 10.25 12.77
N PRO A 229 11.60 9.79 13.84
CA PRO A 229 13.04 9.60 13.79
C PRO A 229 13.38 8.25 13.13
N TYR A 230 13.83 8.30 11.88
CA TYR A 230 14.39 7.14 11.18
C TYR A 230 15.75 7.47 10.54
N THR A 231 16.49 6.42 10.19
CA THR A 231 17.73 6.51 9.42
C THR A 231 17.44 6.19 7.96
N LEU A 232 18.00 6.99 7.04
CA LEU A 232 17.91 6.72 5.61
C LEU A 232 18.61 5.41 5.30
N GLU A 233 17.83 4.39 4.96
CA GLU A 233 18.32 3.05 4.71
C GLU A 233 17.55 2.39 3.57
N LYS A 234 18.15 1.35 2.98
CA LYS A 234 17.45 0.50 2.03
C LYS A 234 16.56 -0.47 2.79
N GLY A 235 15.26 -0.36 2.59
CA GLY A 235 14.27 -1.33 3.04
C GLY A 235 13.25 -1.58 1.93
N LYS A 236 12.50 -2.67 2.08
CA LYS A 236 11.48 -3.14 1.14
C LYS A 236 10.22 -3.57 1.88
N GLY A 237 9.03 -3.21 1.41
CA GLY A 237 7.74 -3.66 1.93
C GLY A 237 7.64 -5.18 1.97
N THR A 238 8.26 -5.88 1.02
CA THR A 238 8.38 -7.35 1.04
C THR A 238 9.04 -7.92 2.30
N GLU A 239 9.86 -7.16 3.04
CA GLU A 239 10.43 -7.60 4.34
C GLU A 239 9.35 -7.76 5.43
N LEU A 240 8.16 -7.16 5.27
CA LEU A 240 7.01 -7.35 6.16
C LEU A 240 6.26 -8.66 5.89
N ILE A 241 6.43 -9.25 4.70
CA ILE A 241 5.77 -10.50 4.33
C ILE A 241 6.43 -11.63 5.10
N ARG A 242 5.64 -12.34 5.92
CA ARG A 242 6.13 -13.49 6.67
C ARG A 242 6.48 -14.63 5.71
N PRO A 243 7.71 -15.18 5.76
CA PRO A 243 8.07 -16.35 4.98
C PRO A 243 7.18 -17.56 5.31
N ALA A 244 6.92 -18.41 4.31
CA ALA A 244 6.02 -19.55 4.41
C ALA A 244 6.38 -20.50 5.55
N GLU A 245 7.68 -20.75 5.73
CA GLU A 245 8.26 -21.63 6.75
C GLU A 245 8.12 -21.08 8.18
N LYS A 246 7.79 -19.80 8.34
CA LYS A 246 7.55 -19.16 9.64
C LYS A 246 6.07 -18.92 9.92
N ASP A 247 5.18 -19.17 8.95
CA ASP A 247 3.76 -18.89 9.06
C ASP A 247 2.97 -20.11 9.58
N LEU A 248 2.60 -20.07 10.86
CA LEU A 248 1.84 -21.14 11.53
C LEU A 248 0.38 -21.22 11.08
N PHE A 249 -0.13 -20.23 10.34
CA PHE A 249 -1.53 -20.17 9.87
C PHE A 249 -1.67 -20.48 8.38
N ARG A 250 -0.57 -20.84 7.71
CA ARG A 250 -0.50 -21.08 6.27
C ARG A 250 -1.09 -22.40 5.82
#